data_AF-A0A2D5XIJ7-F1
#
_entry.id   AF-A0A2D5XIJ7-F1
#
_cell.length_a   1.000
_cell.length_b   1.000
_cell.length_c   1.000
_cell.angle_alpha   90.00
_cell.angle_beta   90.00
_cell.angle_gamma   90.00
#
_symmetry.space_group_name_H-M   'P 1'
#
loop_
_entity.id
_entity.type
_entity.pdbx_description
1 polymer ?
#
loop_
_entity_poly.entity_id
_entity_poly.type
_entity_poly.pdbx_seq_one_letter_code
_entity_poly.pdbx_strand_id
1 'polypeptide(L)'
;MPLLAPGILLLMGYALLFGIGSLPWSWRAGLALAPYAVLAGGLVVSCVFHCGRAVYSLLLVAIGHWLLVEYFAGGWRGGVAADIVYAAYCDLLPLNLILFAFLKERGILTPLGLNRFALIALQVAAVALIAGAGTWLEASAAETLREAASGMLHARLLPPSFDFWTHLPQPAILAFAFALIGLLARLVMTQAPLEGGSLGALAAAAVALHMVGQGPAPTVFFTIAALILSLAVIHDAYRL
;
A
#
# COMPACT_ATOMS: atom_id res chain seq x y z
N MET A 1 18.24 -3.86 -15.19
CA MET A 1 17.80 -2.47 -14.93
C MET A 1 16.50 -2.41 -14.11
N PRO A 2 16.45 -3.03 -12.91
CA PRO A 2 15.20 -3.22 -12.17
C PRO A 2 14.63 -1.94 -11.54
N LEU A 3 15.44 -0.88 -11.36
CA LEU A 3 15.03 0.38 -10.70
C LEU A 3 14.68 1.52 -11.67
N LEU A 4 15.04 1.42 -12.95
CA LEU A 4 14.83 2.52 -13.89
C LEU A 4 13.34 2.75 -14.18
N ALA A 5 12.58 1.69 -14.44
CA ALA A 5 11.13 1.81 -14.64
C ALA A 5 10.41 2.37 -13.39
N PRO A 6 10.66 1.85 -12.16
CA PRO A 6 10.17 2.49 -10.94
C PRO A 6 10.51 3.97 -10.80
N GLY A 7 11.77 4.34 -11.00
CA GLY A 7 12.22 5.72 -10.86
C GLY A 7 11.54 6.68 -11.85
N ILE A 8 11.44 6.27 -13.12
CA ILE A 8 10.78 7.08 -14.16
C ILE A 8 9.29 7.26 -13.84
N LEU A 9 8.60 6.20 -13.42
CA LEU A 9 7.17 6.28 -13.10
C LEU A 9 6.90 7.15 -11.88
N LEU A 10 7.75 7.09 -10.85
CA LEU A 10 7.66 7.98 -9.68
C LEU A 10 7.83 9.45 -10.06
N LEU A 11 8.85 9.76 -10.88
CA LEU A 11 9.09 11.11 -11.38
C LEU A 11 7.92 11.61 -12.24
N MET A 12 7.36 10.74 -13.09
CA MET A 12 6.20 11.06 -13.93
C MET A 12 4.97 11.36 -13.07
N GLY A 13 4.74 10.62 -11.99
CA GLY A 13 3.67 10.91 -11.03
C GLY A 13 3.79 12.26 -10.38
N TYR A 14 4.99 12.56 -9.89
CA TYR A 14 5.28 13.85 -9.28
C TYR A 14 5.04 15.00 -10.27
N ALA A 15 5.51 14.86 -11.51
CA ALA A 15 5.28 15.85 -12.57
C ALA A 15 3.78 16.02 -12.90
N LEU A 16 3.01 14.94 -12.89
CA LEU A 16 1.56 14.96 -13.16
C LEU A 16 0.79 15.81 -12.14
N LEU A 17 1.23 15.88 -10.88
CA LEU A 17 0.58 16.68 -9.84
C LEU A 17 0.58 18.18 -10.17
N PHE A 18 1.67 18.70 -10.76
CA PHE A 18 1.75 20.11 -11.16
C PHE A 18 0.81 20.44 -12.32
N GLY A 19 0.56 19.47 -13.21
CA GLY A 19 -0.27 19.65 -14.41
C GLY A 19 -1.76 19.38 -14.19
N ILE A 20 -2.14 18.61 -13.17
CA ILE A 20 -3.50 18.08 -13.01
C ILE A 20 -4.57 19.18 -12.92
N GLY A 21 -4.27 20.30 -12.26
CA GLY A 21 -5.22 21.41 -12.11
C GLY A 21 -5.58 22.08 -13.43
N SER A 22 -4.70 21.98 -14.43
CA SER A 22 -4.90 22.56 -15.77
C SER A 22 -5.65 21.65 -16.73
N LEU A 23 -5.94 20.40 -16.34
CA LEU A 23 -6.54 19.42 -17.23
C LEU A 23 -8.04 19.66 -17.46
N PRO A 24 -8.53 19.43 -18.70
CA PRO A 24 -9.96 19.37 -19.00
C PRO A 24 -10.68 18.36 -18.09
N TRP A 25 -11.96 18.61 -17.84
CA TRP A 25 -12.78 17.77 -16.95
C TRP A 25 -12.81 16.29 -17.38
N SER A 26 -12.79 16.02 -18.69
CA SER A 26 -12.78 14.66 -19.25
C SER A 26 -11.52 13.88 -18.85
N TRP A 27 -10.36 14.54 -18.85
CA TRP A 27 -9.10 13.93 -18.44
C TRP A 27 -9.08 13.68 -16.93
N ARG A 28 -9.64 14.60 -16.14
CA ARG A 28 -9.77 14.42 -14.69
C ARG A 28 -10.69 13.24 -14.34
N ALA A 29 -11.80 13.08 -15.06
CA ALA A 29 -12.66 11.90 -14.91
C ALA A 29 -11.93 10.60 -15.27
N GLY A 30 -11.12 10.61 -16.33
CA GLY A 30 -10.26 9.49 -16.70
C GLY A 30 -9.24 9.13 -15.61
N LEU A 31 -8.61 10.13 -14.99
CA LEU A 31 -7.65 9.93 -13.89
C LEU A 31 -8.29 9.33 -12.63
N ALA A 32 -9.56 9.62 -12.37
CA ALA A 32 -10.29 8.98 -11.27
C ALA A 32 -10.54 7.48 -11.52
N LEU A 33 -10.67 7.06 -12.79
CA LEU A 33 -10.89 5.66 -13.18
C LEU A 33 -9.58 4.89 -13.42
N ALA A 34 -8.51 5.58 -13.77
CA ALA A 34 -7.17 5.02 -14.01
C ALA A 34 -6.67 4.04 -12.93
N PRO A 35 -6.74 4.32 -11.61
CA PRO A 35 -6.29 3.37 -10.57
C PRO A 35 -7.02 2.03 -10.68
N TYR A 36 -8.33 2.03 -10.89
CA TYR A 36 -9.12 0.80 -10.97
C TYR A 36 -8.79 0.00 -12.23
N ALA A 37 -8.62 0.67 -13.37
CA ALA A 37 -8.23 0.03 -14.62
C ALA A 37 -6.83 -0.61 -14.52
N VAL A 38 -5.87 0.11 -13.95
CA VAL A 38 -4.50 -0.37 -13.76
C VAL A 38 -4.46 -1.51 -12.74
N LEU A 39 -5.17 -1.39 -11.61
CA LEU A 39 -5.24 -2.44 -10.60
C LEU A 39 -5.88 -3.71 -11.17
N ALA A 40 -7.01 -3.60 -11.88
CA ALA A 40 -7.66 -4.73 -12.52
C ALA A 40 -6.76 -5.38 -13.58
N GLY A 41 -6.16 -4.58 -14.45
CA GLY A 41 -5.21 -5.06 -15.45
C GLY A 41 -3.99 -5.74 -14.83
N GLY A 42 -3.40 -5.13 -13.81
CA GLY A 42 -2.26 -5.68 -13.08
C GLY A 42 -2.59 -7.00 -12.39
N LEU A 43 -3.78 -7.11 -11.79
CA LEU A 43 -4.25 -8.35 -11.17
C LEU A 43 -4.42 -9.45 -12.22
N VAL A 44 -5.06 -9.13 -13.36
CA VAL A 44 -5.23 -10.08 -14.47
C VAL A 44 -3.87 -10.56 -14.97
N VAL A 45 -2.95 -9.65 -15.25
CA VAL A 45 -1.58 -9.96 -15.69
C VAL A 45 -0.86 -10.84 -14.67
N SER A 46 -0.92 -10.48 -13.39
CA SER A 46 -0.30 -11.25 -12.31
C SER A 46 -0.89 -12.65 -12.17
N CYS A 47 -2.21 -12.80 -12.38
CA CYS A 47 -2.87 -14.10 -12.39
C CYS A 47 -2.47 -14.94 -13.61
N VAL A 48 -2.43 -14.37 -14.81
CA VAL A 48 -2.03 -15.06 -16.05
C VAL A 48 -0.60 -15.58 -15.94
N PHE A 49 0.31 -14.78 -15.40
CA PHE A 49 1.71 -15.18 -15.18
C PHE A 49 1.93 -15.95 -13.87
N HIS A 50 0.86 -16.32 -13.14
CA HIS A 50 0.92 -17.07 -11.88
C HIS A 50 1.81 -16.42 -10.80
N CYS A 51 2.03 -15.11 -10.90
CA CYS A 51 2.86 -14.34 -9.99
C CYS A 51 2.07 -13.94 -8.74
N GLY A 52 1.87 -14.90 -7.82
CA GLY A 52 1.07 -14.68 -6.62
C GLY A 52 1.56 -13.52 -5.75
N ARG A 53 2.87 -13.31 -5.65
CA ARG A 53 3.45 -12.18 -4.89
C ARG A 53 2.96 -10.82 -5.39
N ALA A 54 2.86 -10.66 -6.70
CA ALA A 54 2.33 -9.44 -7.31
C ALA A 54 0.83 -9.29 -7.07
N VAL A 55 0.06 -10.38 -7.15
CA VAL A 55 -1.38 -10.38 -6.81
C VAL A 55 -1.60 -9.84 -5.40
N TYR A 56 -0.91 -10.39 -4.39
CA TYR A 56 -1.07 -9.94 -3.01
C TYR A 56 -0.63 -8.48 -2.79
N SER A 57 0.45 -8.06 -3.46
CA SER A 57 0.93 -6.68 -3.38
C SER A 57 -0.05 -5.69 -4.02
N LEU A 58 -0.63 -6.05 -5.18
CA LEU A 58 -1.66 -5.26 -5.86
C LEU A 58 -2.95 -5.17 -5.06
N LEU A 59 -3.34 -6.23 -4.33
CA LEU A 59 -4.49 -6.18 -3.43
C LEU A 59 -4.27 -5.20 -2.28
N LEU A 60 -3.08 -5.17 -1.69
CA LEU A 60 -2.76 -4.20 -0.64
C LEU A 60 -2.80 -2.76 -1.18
N VAL A 61 -2.27 -2.54 -2.39
CA VAL A 61 -2.33 -1.23 -3.08
C VAL A 61 -3.80 -0.85 -3.36
N ALA A 62 -4.63 -1.80 -3.80
CA ALA A 62 -6.05 -1.57 -4.03
C ALA A 62 -6.80 -1.19 -2.74
N ILE A 63 -6.52 -1.88 -1.64
CA ILE A 63 -7.08 -1.58 -0.32
C ILE A 63 -6.67 -0.17 0.12
N GLY A 64 -5.40 0.21 -0.06
CA GLY A 64 -4.91 1.55 0.29
C GLY A 64 -5.54 2.64 -0.54
N HIS A 65 -5.64 2.42 -1.85
CA HIS A 65 -6.33 3.34 -2.74
C HIS A 65 -7.78 3.55 -2.31
N TRP A 66 -8.53 2.45 -2.11
CA TRP A 66 -9.91 2.52 -1.64
C TRP A 66 -10.02 3.23 -0.29
N LEU A 67 -9.11 2.93 0.65
CA LEU A 67 -9.10 3.55 1.96
C LEU A 67 -8.90 5.07 1.86
N LEU A 68 -7.89 5.53 1.12
CA LEU A 68 -7.59 6.97 1.04
C LEU A 68 -8.60 7.75 0.20
N VAL A 69 -9.19 7.12 -0.82
CA VAL A 69 -10.12 7.81 -1.74
C VAL A 69 -11.56 7.76 -1.27
N GLU A 70 -12.03 6.64 -0.71
CA GLU A 70 -13.43 6.47 -0.31
C GLU A 70 -13.62 6.71 1.18
N TYR A 71 -12.77 6.11 2.03
CA TYR A 71 -12.92 6.24 3.48
C TYR A 71 -12.47 7.63 3.98
N PHE A 72 -11.38 8.17 3.42
CA PHE A 72 -10.91 9.54 3.69
C PHE A 72 -11.36 10.57 2.65
N ALA A 73 -12.40 10.26 1.87
CA ALA A 73 -13.02 11.18 0.92
C ALA A 73 -13.44 12.49 1.61
N GLY A 74 -12.82 13.61 1.25
CA GLY A 74 -13.14 14.94 1.81
C GLY A 74 -12.26 15.41 2.97
N GLY A 75 -11.19 14.68 3.31
CA GLY A 75 -10.20 15.10 4.30
C GLY A 75 -10.13 14.16 5.51
N TRP A 76 -9.33 14.53 6.51
CA TRP A 76 -9.18 13.71 7.71
C TRP A 76 -10.51 13.60 8.45
N ARG A 77 -11.06 12.39 8.50
CA ARG A 77 -12.21 12.09 9.35
C ARG A 77 -11.71 12.07 10.79
N GLY A 78 -12.03 13.11 11.57
CA GLY A 78 -11.67 13.14 12.98
C GLY A 78 -12.27 11.95 13.74
N GLY A 79 -11.48 11.33 14.62
CA GLY A 79 -11.93 10.28 15.52
C GLY A 79 -10.97 9.09 15.64
N VAL A 80 -10.95 8.47 16.81
CA VAL A 80 -10.03 7.38 17.17
C VAL A 80 -10.07 6.22 16.17
N ALA A 81 -11.25 5.90 15.64
CA ALA A 81 -11.41 4.83 14.66
C ALA A 81 -10.65 5.12 13.36
N ALA A 82 -10.72 6.34 12.84
CA ALA A 82 -10.06 6.72 11.59
C ALA A 82 -8.53 6.76 11.78
N ASP A 83 -8.06 7.27 12.91
CA ASP A 83 -6.65 7.30 13.28
C ASP A 83 -6.08 5.87 13.34
N ILE A 84 -6.79 4.93 13.97
CA ILE A 84 -6.42 3.51 14.04
C ILE A 84 -6.36 2.89 12.64
N VAL A 85 -7.39 3.08 11.81
CA VAL A 85 -7.46 2.48 10.47
C VAL A 85 -6.31 2.97 9.59
N TYR A 86 -6.03 4.27 9.61
CA TYR A 86 -4.95 4.87 8.84
C TYR A 86 -3.58 4.38 9.33
N ALA A 87 -3.32 4.44 10.64
CA ALA A 87 -2.05 4.02 11.23
C ALA A 87 -1.79 2.53 10.99
N ALA A 88 -2.81 1.68 11.19
CA ALA A 88 -2.71 0.24 10.93
C ALA A 88 -2.39 -0.05 9.46
N TYR A 89 -3.02 0.64 8.51
CA TYR A 89 -2.69 0.45 7.09
C TYR A 89 -1.25 0.88 6.76
N CYS A 90 -0.78 2.00 7.36
CA CYS A 90 0.59 2.49 7.19
C CYS A 90 1.63 1.49 7.69
N ASP A 91 1.33 0.71 8.74
CA ASP A 91 2.19 -0.37 9.23
C ASP A 91 2.07 -1.65 8.40
N LEU A 92 0.83 -2.08 8.13
CA LEU A 92 0.56 -3.36 7.49
C LEU A 92 1.03 -3.40 6.04
N LEU A 93 0.95 -2.29 5.30
CA LEU A 93 1.38 -2.24 3.91
C LEU A 93 2.87 -2.59 3.73
N PRO A 94 3.83 -1.86 4.32
CA PRO A 94 5.25 -2.16 4.16
C PRO A 94 5.62 -3.55 4.69
N LEU A 95 5.03 -3.96 5.83
CA LEU A 95 5.30 -5.27 6.43
C LEU A 95 4.82 -6.43 5.56
N ASN A 96 3.64 -6.31 4.94
CA ASN A 96 3.17 -7.35 4.02
C ASN A 96 3.95 -7.35 2.70
N LEU A 97 4.36 -6.19 2.18
CA LEU A 97 5.19 -6.13 0.96
C LEU A 97 6.52 -6.85 1.15
N ILE A 98 7.23 -6.60 2.26
CA ILE A 98 8.47 -7.34 2.55
C ILE A 98 8.18 -8.82 2.83
N LEU A 99 7.13 -9.15 3.59
CA LEU A 99 6.75 -10.54 3.85
C LEU A 99 6.55 -11.30 2.53
N PHE A 100 5.73 -10.77 1.62
CA PHE A 100 5.46 -11.38 0.33
C PHE A 100 6.69 -11.40 -0.57
N ALA A 101 7.64 -10.49 -0.38
CA ALA A 101 8.92 -10.63 -1.05
C ALA A 101 9.65 -11.89 -0.60
N PHE A 102 9.84 -12.11 0.69
CA PHE A 102 10.60 -13.25 1.20
C PHE A 102 9.89 -14.61 1.07
N LEU A 103 8.58 -14.64 0.89
CA LEU A 103 7.85 -15.89 0.69
C LEU A 103 8.14 -16.52 -0.67
N LYS A 104 8.42 -17.83 -0.67
CA LYS A 104 8.56 -18.62 -1.90
C LYS A 104 7.30 -18.52 -2.75
N GLU A 105 7.48 -18.35 -4.05
CA GLU A 105 6.40 -18.38 -5.03
C GLU A 105 5.79 -19.78 -5.06
N ARG A 106 4.49 -19.83 -4.80
CA ARG A 106 3.65 -21.02 -4.89
C ARG A 106 2.35 -20.55 -5.54
N GLY A 107 1.70 -21.44 -6.30
CA GLY A 107 0.51 -21.09 -7.08
C GLY A 107 -0.57 -20.36 -6.26
N ILE A 108 -1.27 -19.43 -6.91
CA ILE A 108 -2.22 -18.50 -6.28
C ILE A 108 -3.35 -19.24 -5.54
N LEU A 109 -3.87 -20.31 -6.14
CA LEU A 109 -4.98 -21.12 -5.61
C LEU A 109 -4.51 -22.39 -4.87
N THR A 110 -3.25 -22.44 -4.45
CA THR A 110 -2.78 -23.51 -3.57
C THR A 110 -3.24 -23.26 -2.13
N PRO A 111 -3.30 -24.26 -1.24
CA PRO A 111 -3.66 -24.05 0.17
C PRO A 111 -2.83 -22.95 0.86
N LEU A 112 -1.55 -22.85 0.50
CA LEU A 112 -0.65 -21.80 0.98
C LEU A 112 -0.94 -20.43 0.37
N GLY A 113 -1.38 -20.39 -0.89
CA GLY A 113 -1.82 -19.16 -1.54
C GLY A 113 -3.13 -18.64 -0.95
N LEU A 114 -4.08 -19.54 -0.66
CA LEU A 114 -5.33 -19.21 0.01
C LEU A 114 -5.09 -18.69 1.44
N ASN A 115 -4.10 -19.25 2.15
CA ASN A 115 -3.71 -18.77 3.48
C ASN A 115 -3.24 -17.29 3.45
N ARG A 116 -2.63 -16.83 2.35
CA ARG A 116 -2.21 -15.42 2.20
C ARG A 116 -3.40 -14.48 1.98
N PHE A 117 -4.40 -14.92 1.21
CA PHE A 117 -5.66 -14.19 1.12
C PHE A 117 -6.37 -14.13 2.47
N ALA A 118 -6.43 -15.26 3.18
CA ALA A 118 -7.00 -15.32 4.52
C ALA A 118 -6.26 -14.40 5.49
N LEU A 119 -4.93 -14.31 5.41
CA LEU A 119 -4.13 -13.40 6.22
C LEU A 119 -4.46 -11.92 5.95
N ILE A 120 -4.54 -11.50 4.68
CA ILE A 120 -4.95 -10.13 4.32
C ILE A 120 -6.38 -9.86 4.80
N ALA A 121 -7.31 -10.79 4.55
CA ALA A 121 -8.70 -10.66 4.96
C ALA A 121 -8.84 -10.57 6.49
N LEU A 122 -8.07 -11.37 7.23
CA LEU A 122 -8.04 -11.35 8.69
C LEU A 122 -7.48 -10.03 9.21
N GLN A 123 -6.43 -9.49 8.61
CA GLN A 123 -5.89 -8.17 8.96
C GLN A 123 -6.93 -7.07 8.74
N VAL A 124 -7.60 -7.05 7.58
CA VAL A 124 -8.67 -6.08 7.28
C VAL A 124 -9.84 -6.23 8.27
N ALA A 125 -10.28 -7.45 8.54
CA ALA A 125 -11.35 -7.73 9.50
C ALA A 125 -10.97 -7.30 10.93
N ALA A 126 -9.74 -7.59 11.37
CA ALA A 126 -9.24 -7.20 12.68
C ALA A 126 -9.22 -5.67 12.82
N VAL A 127 -8.68 -4.96 11.83
CA VAL A 127 -8.67 -3.49 11.83
C VAL A 127 -10.10 -2.93 11.85
N ALA A 128 -11.00 -3.47 11.02
CA ALA A 128 -12.40 -3.03 10.98
C ALA A 128 -13.13 -3.29 12.31
N LEU A 129 -12.92 -4.44 12.95
CA LEU A 129 -13.50 -4.77 14.25
C LEU A 129 -13.00 -3.83 15.35
N ILE A 130 -11.68 -3.59 15.42
CA ILE A 130 -11.08 -2.66 16.39
C ILE A 130 -11.59 -1.23 16.15
N ALA A 131 -11.68 -0.80 14.89
CA ALA A 131 -12.23 0.50 14.52
C ALA A 131 -13.74 0.65 14.80
N GLY A 132 -14.43 -0.43 15.17
CA GLY A 132 -15.84 -0.39 15.59
C GLY A 132 -16.85 -0.67 14.48
N ALA A 133 -16.45 -1.29 13.37
CA ALA A 133 -17.36 -1.66 12.29
C ALA A 133 -18.32 -2.83 12.64
N GLY A 134 -18.41 -3.26 13.90
CA GLY A 134 -19.28 -4.35 14.31
C GLY A 134 -19.72 -4.28 15.78
N THR A 135 -20.87 -4.89 16.07
CA THR A 135 -21.48 -4.98 17.41
C THR A 135 -21.15 -6.29 18.13
N TRP A 136 -20.12 -7.00 17.65
CA TRP A 136 -19.77 -8.36 18.11
C TRP A 136 -19.03 -8.37 19.45
N LEU A 137 -18.43 -7.23 19.83
CA LEU A 137 -17.70 -7.06 21.08
C LEU A 137 -18.54 -6.24 22.06
N GLU A 138 -18.47 -6.61 23.34
CA GLU A 138 -18.97 -5.75 24.42
C GLU A 138 -18.27 -4.39 24.38
N ALA A 139 -19.02 -3.32 24.70
CA ALA A 139 -18.54 -1.95 24.58
C ALA A 139 -17.25 -1.69 25.38
N SER A 140 -17.13 -2.26 26.58
CA SER A 140 -15.94 -2.18 27.44
C SER A 140 -14.72 -2.88 26.82
N ALA A 141 -14.92 -4.06 26.23
CA ALA A 141 -13.87 -4.81 25.56
C ALA A 141 -13.40 -4.11 24.29
N ALA A 142 -14.33 -3.56 23.50
CA ALA A 142 -14.02 -2.80 22.29
C ALA A 142 -13.18 -1.54 22.61
N GLU A 143 -13.50 -0.83 23.69
CA GLU A 143 -12.73 0.35 24.09
C GLU A 143 -11.32 -0.01 24.55
N THR A 144 -11.19 -1.06 25.36
CA THR A 144 -9.87 -1.55 25.80
C THR A 144 -8.98 -1.94 24.60
N LEU A 145 -9.56 -2.61 23.59
CA LEU A 145 -8.83 -2.94 22.37
C LEU A 145 -8.43 -1.69 21.56
N ARG A 146 -9.27 -0.67 21.50
CA ARG A 146 -8.95 0.60 20.80
C ARG A 146 -7.85 1.36 21.49
N GLU A 147 -7.88 1.45 22.82
CA GLU A 147 -6.82 2.09 23.59
C GLU A 147 -5.49 1.37 23.38
N ALA A 148 -5.49 0.03 23.48
CA ALA A 148 -4.30 -0.77 23.24
C ALA A 148 -3.78 -0.60 21.81
N ALA A 149 -4.65 -0.69 20.80
CA ALA A 149 -4.28 -0.51 19.40
C ALA A 149 -3.75 0.89 19.12
N SER A 150 -4.43 1.93 19.63
CA SER A 150 -4.01 3.33 19.48
C SER A 150 -2.63 3.55 20.13
N GLY A 151 -2.42 3.04 21.34
CA GLY A 151 -1.14 3.13 22.05
C GLY A 151 0.01 2.44 21.32
N MET A 152 -0.24 1.30 20.67
CA MET A 152 0.77 0.60 19.86
C MET A 152 1.04 1.31 18.52
N LEU A 153 -0.01 1.68 17.79
CA LEU A 153 0.08 2.26 16.44
C LEU A 153 0.62 3.70 16.46
N HIS A 154 0.44 4.43 17.57
CA HIS A 154 0.95 5.80 17.75
C HIS A 154 2.08 5.85 18.79
N ALA A 155 2.74 4.73 19.08
CA ALA A 155 3.86 4.68 19.99
C ALA A 155 4.99 5.61 19.52
N ARG A 156 5.34 6.61 20.34
CA ARG A 156 6.46 7.52 20.07
C ARG A 156 7.70 7.04 20.78
N LEU A 157 8.59 6.39 20.03
CA LEU A 157 9.90 5.95 20.52
C LEU A 157 10.94 7.07 20.40
N LEU A 158 10.74 7.98 19.46
CA LEU A 158 11.63 9.09 19.16
C LEU A 158 10.95 10.45 19.44
N PRO A 159 11.72 11.53 19.61
CA PRO A 159 11.16 12.87 19.77
C PRO A 159 10.25 13.28 18.60
N PRO A 160 9.24 14.14 18.82
CA PRO A 160 8.31 14.59 17.78
C PRO A 160 8.96 15.26 16.55
N SER A 161 10.22 15.70 16.68
CA SER A 161 11.01 16.21 15.56
C SER A 161 11.31 15.15 14.49
N PHE A 162 11.02 13.87 14.72
CA PHE A 162 11.21 12.81 13.73
C PHE A 162 9.99 12.59 12.82
N ASP A 163 8.78 12.89 13.29
CA ASP A 163 7.52 12.63 12.57
C ASP A 163 6.74 13.91 12.21
N PHE A 164 7.12 15.10 12.68
CA PHE A 164 6.38 16.35 12.41
C PHE A 164 6.14 16.67 10.92
N TRP A 165 7.02 16.18 10.04
CA TRP A 165 6.97 16.47 8.61
C TRP A 165 6.03 15.52 7.85
N THR A 166 5.43 14.52 8.50
CA THR A 166 4.60 13.51 7.84
C THR A 166 3.39 13.10 8.66
N HIS A 167 2.32 12.66 8.00
CA HIS A 167 1.16 12.07 8.67
C HIS A 167 1.41 10.61 9.09
N LEU A 168 2.49 9.97 8.65
CA LEU A 168 2.80 8.61 9.05
C LEU A 168 3.22 8.56 10.53
N PRO A 169 2.63 7.67 11.35
CA PRO A 169 3.06 7.48 12.73
C PRO A 169 4.46 6.85 12.78
N GLN A 170 5.19 7.05 13.88
CA GLN A 170 6.57 6.57 14.02
C GLN A 170 6.73 5.05 13.81
N PRO A 171 5.83 4.16 14.30
CA PRO A 171 5.88 2.74 14.00
C PRO A 171 5.86 2.46 12.48
N ALA A 172 5.03 3.19 11.73
CA ALA A 172 4.95 3.04 10.29
C ALA A 172 6.22 3.49 9.58
N ILE A 173 6.83 4.60 10.02
CA ILE A 173 8.13 5.04 9.50
C ILE A 173 9.18 3.94 9.69
N LEU A 174 9.22 3.30 10.87
CA LEU A 174 10.12 2.18 11.14
C LEU A 174 9.79 0.95 10.29
N ALA A 175 8.50 0.64 10.09
CA ALA A 175 8.06 -0.45 9.23
C ALA A 175 8.46 -0.21 7.75
N PHE A 176 8.30 1.00 7.24
CA PHE A 176 8.77 1.40 5.91
C PHE A 176 10.29 1.32 5.80
N ALA A 177 11.03 1.79 6.80
CA ALA A 177 12.49 1.69 6.81
C ALA A 177 12.95 0.22 6.82
N PHE A 178 12.33 -0.63 7.65
CA PHE A 178 12.59 -2.06 7.70
C PHE A 178 12.29 -2.75 6.35
N ALA A 179 11.13 -2.47 5.76
CA ALA A 179 10.75 -2.99 4.46
C ALA A 179 11.72 -2.53 3.35
N LEU A 180 12.11 -1.26 3.36
CA LEU A 180 13.07 -0.70 2.41
C LEU A 180 14.41 -1.41 2.48
N ILE A 181 14.99 -1.57 3.67
CA ILE A 181 16.28 -2.24 3.86
C ILE A 181 16.20 -3.69 3.40
N GLY A 182 15.17 -4.44 3.81
CA GLY A 182 15.04 -5.84 3.45
C GLY A 182 14.79 -6.08 1.96
N LEU A 183 13.96 -5.24 1.33
CA LEU A 183 13.73 -5.30 -0.12
C LEU A 183 14.97 -4.85 -0.91
N LEU A 184 15.73 -3.86 -0.45
CA LEU A 184 16.99 -3.44 -1.07
C LEU A 184 18.02 -4.57 -0.99
N ALA A 185 18.19 -5.20 0.17
CA ALA A 185 19.06 -6.35 0.33
C ALA A 185 18.67 -7.46 -0.66
N ARG A 186 17.37 -7.77 -0.75
CA ARG A 186 16.86 -8.79 -1.66
C ARG A 186 17.05 -8.42 -3.13
N LEU A 187 16.85 -7.15 -3.51
CA LEU A 187 17.14 -6.65 -4.85
C LEU A 187 18.63 -6.81 -5.19
N VAL A 188 19.54 -6.46 -4.27
CA VAL A 188 20.99 -6.61 -4.49
C VAL A 188 21.37 -8.07 -4.68
N MET A 189 20.79 -8.98 -3.89
CA MET A 189 21.10 -10.41 -3.92
C MET A 189 20.52 -11.13 -5.15
N THR A 190 19.29 -10.79 -5.56
CA THR A 190 18.55 -11.54 -6.61
C THR A 190 18.57 -10.85 -7.97
N GLN A 191 18.71 -9.52 -7.99
CA GLN A 191 18.60 -8.68 -9.19
C GLN A 191 17.32 -8.95 -10.00
N ALA A 192 16.25 -9.44 -9.36
CA ALA A 192 14.99 -9.75 -10.06
C ALA A 192 14.15 -8.48 -10.28
N PRO A 193 13.55 -8.28 -11.47
CA PRO A 193 12.68 -7.15 -11.77
C PRO A 193 11.56 -6.97 -10.74
N LEU A 194 11.00 -8.08 -10.25
CA LEU A 194 9.95 -8.06 -9.25
C LEU A 194 10.37 -7.40 -7.93
N GLU A 195 11.63 -7.56 -7.49
CA GLU A 195 12.14 -6.87 -6.28
C GLU A 195 12.23 -5.35 -6.49
N GLY A 196 12.68 -4.93 -7.67
CA GLY A 196 12.69 -3.52 -8.05
C GLY A 196 11.28 -2.94 -8.12
N GLY A 197 10.33 -3.73 -8.60
CA GLY A 197 8.91 -3.43 -8.60
C GLY A 197 8.35 -3.25 -7.18
N SER A 198 8.61 -4.19 -6.28
CA SER A 198 8.17 -4.11 -4.88
C SER A 198 8.76 -2.89 -4.16
N LEU A 199 10.04 -2.57 -4.39
CA LEU A 199 10.68 -1.35 -3.87
C LEU A 199 10.03 -0.08 -4.42
N GLY A 200 9.78 -0.03 -5.73
CA GLY A 200 9.11 1.09 -6.36
C GLY A 200 7.69 1.30 -5.86
N ALA A 201 6.95 0.22 -5.65
CA ALA A 201 5.61 0.27 -5.10
C ALA A 201 5.60 0.69 -3.62
N LEU A 202 6.58 0.24 -2.83
CA LEU A 202 6.78 0.70 -1.46
C LEU A 202 7.02 2.22 -1.43
N ALA A 203 7.91 2.74 -2.28
CA ALA A 203 8.18 4.17 -2.37
C ALA A 203 6.95 4.97 -2.82
N ALA A 204 6.25 4.50 -3.87
CA ALA A 204 5.04 5.15 -4.36
C ALA A 204 3.95 5.20 -3.27
N ALA A 205 3.74 4.10 -2.56
CA ALA A 205 2.75 4.06 -1.49
C ALA A 205 3.14 4.92 -0.28
N ALA A 206 4.43 5.00 0.07
CA ALA A 206 4.90 5.92 1.11
C ALA A 206 4.54 7.37 0.77
N VAL A 207 4.73 7.78 -0.49
CA VAL A 207 4.35 9.12 -0.96
C VAL A 207 2.83 9.29 -0.97
N ALA A 208 2.07 8.27 -1.41
CA ALA A 208 0.61 8.31 -1.40
C ALA A 208 0.04 8.53 0.01
N LEU A 209 0.59 7.82 1.00
CA LEU A 209 0.19 7.94 2.41
C LEU A 209 0.62 9.27 3.01
N HIS A 210 1.85 9.70 2.74
CA HIS A 210 2.33 11.02 3.18
C HIS A 210 1.46 12.17 2.65
N MET A 211 0.92 12.02 1.43
CA MET A 211 0.03 12.99 0.77
C MET A 211 -1.47 12.75 1.05
N VAL A 212 -1.82 12.02 2.11
CA VAL A 212 -3.22 11.81 2.50
C VAL A 212 -3.96 13.16 2.63
N GLY A 213 -5.15 13.25 2.06
CA GLY A 213 -5.95 14.49 2.03
C GLY A 213 -5.48 15.55 1.03
N GLN A 214 -4.36 15.38 0.32
CA GLN A 214 -3.84 16.33 -0.68
C GLN A 214 -4.47 16.11 -2.07
N GLY A 215 -5.80 16.14 -2.15
CA GLY A 215 -6.55 16.03 -3.40
C GLY A 215 -6.24 14.74 -4.19
N PRO A 216 -5.83 14.81 -5.47
CA PRO A 216 -5.63 13.64 -6.33
C PRO A 216 -4.30 12.91 -6.10
N ALA A 217 -3.43 13.41 -5.22
CA ALA A 217 -2.07 12.87 -5.05
C ALA A 217 -2.03 11.38 -4.63
N PRO A 218 -2.81 10.92 -3.62
CA PRO A 218 -2.85 9.50 -3.26
C PRO A 218 -3.27 8.61 -4.43
N THR A 219 -4.28 9.03 -5.21
CA THR A 219 -4.75 8.31 -6.39
C THR A 219 -3.65 8.13 -7.44
N VAL A 220 -2.91 9.20 -7.74
CA VAL A 220 -1.81 9.16 -8.71
C VAL A 220 -0.72 8.19 -8.25
N PHE A 221 -0.29 8.28 -6.99
CA PHE A 221 0.81 7.45 -6.51
C PHE A 221 0.43 5.99 -6.29
N PHE A 222 -0.81 5.66 -5.89
CA PHE A 222 -1.26 4.27 -5.88
C PHE A 222 -1.43 3.70 -7.29
N THR A 223 -1.85 4.52 -8.27
CA THR A 223 -1.86 4.11 -9.69
C THR A 223 -0.44 3.77 -10.15
N ILE A 224 0.55 4.58 -9.77
CA ILE A 224 1.96 4.33 -10.08
C ILE A 224 2.47 3.07 -9.39
N ALA A 225 2.14 2.86 -8.12
CA ALA A 225 2.48 1.62 -7.43
C ALA A 225 1.95 0.39 -8.19
N ALA A 226 0.69 0.46 -8.66
CA ALA A 226 0.08 -0.61 -9.43
C ALA A 226 0.74 -0.79 -10.82
N LEU A 227 1.06 0.30 -11.53
CA LEU A 227 1.80 0.25 -12.80
C LEU A 227 3.18 -0.38 -12.63
N ILE A 228 3.92 0.02 -11.60
CA ILE A 228 5.25 -0.49 -11.29
C ILE A 228 5.20 -2.00 -11.06
N LEU A 229 4.27 -2.48 -10.23
CA LEU A 229 4.11 -3.91 -9.98
C LEU A 229 3.72 -4.67 -11.26
N SER A 230 2.79 -4.12 -12.04
CA SER A 230 2.34 -4.74 -13.29
C SER A 230 3.48 -4.89 -14.31
N LEU A 231 4.27 -3.83 -14.52
CA LEU A 231 5.44 -3.88 -15.40
C LEU A 231 6.51 -4.82 -14.86
N ALA A 232 6.71 -4.87 -13.55
CA ALA A 232 7.67 -5.77 -12.94
C ALA A 232 7.30 -7.24 -13.19
N VAL A 233 6.01 -7.60 -13.12
CA VAL A 233 5.52 -8.94 -13.48
C VAL A 233 5.80 -9.26 -14.94
N ILE A 234 5.49 -8.33 -15.85
CA ILE A 234 5.71 -8.52 -17.29
C ILE A 234 7.21 -8.73 -17.57
N HIS A 235 8.07 -7.89 -17.01
CA HIS A 235 9.52 -8.01 -17.16
C HIS A 235 10.08 -9.31 -16.58
N ASP A 236 9.54 -9.76 -15.45
CA ASP A 236 9.94 -11.02 -14.83
C ASP A 236 9.52 -12.22 -15.70
N ALA A 237 8.30 -12.18 -16.25
CA ALA A 237 7.78 -13.23 -17.13
C ALA A 237 8.57 -13.38 -18.45
N TYR A 238 9.04 -12.28 -19.05
CA TYR A 238 9.85 -12.31 -20.27
C TYR A 238 11.34 -12.60 -20.03
N ARG A 239 11.78 -12.67 -18.76
CA ARG A 239 13.16 -13.03 -18.41
C ARG A 239 13.33 -14.55 -18.25
N LEU A 240 12.23 -15.27 -18.04
CA LEU A 240 12.17 -16.74 -17.95
C LEU A 240 12.13 -17.38 -19.34
#